data_AF-A0A7T1F322-F1
#
_entry.id   AF-A0A7T1F322-F1
#
_cell.length_a   1.000
_cell.length_b   1.000
_cell.length_c   1.000
_cell.angle_alpha   90.00
_cell.angle_beta   90.00
_cell.angle_gamma   90.00
#
_symmetry.space_group_name_H-M   'P 1'
#
loop_
_entity.id
_entity.type
_entity.pdbx_description
1 polymer ?
#
loop_
_entity_poly.entity_id
_entity_poly.type
_entity_poly.pdbx_seq_one_letter_code
_entity_poly.pdbx_strand_id
1 'polypeptide(L)'
;MNKLTMQIRGLVALGMLILIFIMVISGIILWLAMLGIMNNPGLWSFASRIHPTLGIIMFILGMIHLITNKKMFLNDLKQFKGK
;
A
#
# COMPACT_ATOMS: atom_id res chain seq x y z
N MET A 1 12.42 -22.74 0.63
CA MET A 1 11.27 -21.84 0.39
C MET A 1 10.83 -22.04 -1.05
N ASN A 2 9.54 -22.30 -1.31
CA ASN A 2 9.10 -22.71 -2.65
C ASN A 2 9.15 -21.52 -3.65
N LYS A 3 9.54 -21.75 -4.90
CA LYS A 3 9.70 -20.69 -5.94
C LYS A 3 8.42 -19.86 -6.11
N LEU A 4 7.28 -20.54 -6.07
CA LEU A 4 5.95 -19.94 -6.14
C LEU A 4 5.66 -18.97 -4.98
N THR A 5 6.09 -19.30 -3.75
CA THR A 5 5.91 -18.42 -2.58
C THR A 5 6.73 -17.13 -2.71
N MET A 6 7.93 -17.19 -3.30
CA MET A 6 8.74 -15.99 -3.58
C MET A 6 8.08 -15.08 -4.63
N GLN A 7 7.56 -15.67 -5.71
CA GLN A 7 6.86 -14.92 -6.74
C GLN A 7 5.61 -14.22 -6.20
N ILE A 8 4.81 -14.89 -5.37
CA ILE A 8 3.62 -14.28 -4.74
C ILE A 8 4.03 -13.12 -3.84
N ARG A 9 5.05 -13.27 -3.00
CA ARG A 9 5.55 -12.19 -2.12
C ARG A 9 6.02 -10.97 -2.93
N GLY A 10 6.76 -11.21 -4.00
CA GLY A 10 7.24 -10.14 -4.90
C GLY A 10 6.08 -9.43 -5.60
N LEU A 11 5.08 -10.18 -6.08
CA LEU A 11 3.91 -9.62 -6.74
C LEU A 11 3.05 -8.77 -5.78
N VAL A 12 2.84 -9.24 -4.55
CA VAL A 12 2.13 -8.47 -3.52
C VAL A 12 2.89 -7.18 -3.19
N ALA A 13 4.21 -7.25 -3.02
CA ALA A 13 5.03 -6.07 -2.74
C ALA A 13 4.98 -5.04 -3.89
N LEU A 14 5.08 -5.50 -5.15
CA LEU A 14 4.97 -4.65 -6.33
C LEU A 14 3.57 -4.01 -6.42
N GLY A 15 2.51 -4.80 -6.20
CA GLY A 15 1.14 -4.29 -6.17
C GLY A 15 0.94 -3.21 -5.10
N MET A 16 1.47 -3.43 -3.90
CA MET A 16 1.44 -2.42 -2.83
C MET A 16 2.21 -1.16 -3.21
N LEU A 17 3.37 -1.27 -3.84
CA LEU A 17 4.16 -0.12 -4.30
C LEU A 17 3.37 0.73 -5.30
N ILE A 18 2.74 0.11 -6.30
CA ILE A 18 1.89 0.80 -7.28
C ILE A 18 0.73 1.50 -6.58
N LEU A 19 0.04 0.80 -5.66
CA LEU A 19 -1.07 1.37 -4.92
C LEU A 19 -0.63 2.58 -4.07
N ILE A 20 0.59 2.59 -3.52
CA ILE A 20 1.13 3.73 -2.76
C ILE A 20 1.22 4.96 -3.65
N PHE A 21 1.72 4.83 -4.89
CA PHE A 21 1.76 5.96 -5.81
C PHE A 21 0.36 6.52 -6.10
N ILE A 22 -0.63 5.66 -6.31
CA ILE A 22 -2.01 6.09 -6.57
C ILE A 22 -2.62 6.76 -5.31
N MET A 23 -2.34 6.24 -4.12
CA MET A 23 -2.78 6.83 -2.85
C MET A 23 -2.17 8.20 -2.62
N VAL A 24 -0.88 8.38 -2.93
CA VAL A 24 -0.20 9.68 -2.83
C VAL A 24 -0.84 10.68 -3.79
N ILE A 25 -1.04 10.30 -5.07
CA ILE A 25 -1.66 11.19 -6.06
C ILE A 25 -3.07 11.59 -5.63
N SER A 26 -3.92 10.62 -5.29
CA SER A 26 -5.30 10.90 -4.85
C SER A 26 -5.35 11.70 -3.55
N GLY A 27 -4.43 11.46 -2.61
CA GLY A 27 -4.30 12.23 -1.37
C GLY A 27 -3.90 13.68 -1.61
N ILE A 28 -2.95 13.93 -2.52
CA ILE A 28 -2.56 15.29 -2.92
C ILE A 28 -3.75 16.02 -3.57
N ILE A 29 -4.49 15.36 -4.46
CA ILE A 29 -5.69 15.94 -5.08
C ILE A 29 -6.69 16.37 -4.00
N LEU A 30 -7.00 15.48 -3.05
CA LEU A 30 -7.92 15.79 -1.95
C LEU A 30 -7.41 16.94 -1.07
N TRP A 31 -6.12 16.96 -0.77
CA TRP A 31 -5.49 18.00 0.03
C TRP A 31 -5.55 19.37 -0.66
N LEU A 32 -5.17 19.45 -1.93
CA LEU A 32 -5.22 20.69 -2.72
C LEU A 32 -6.65 21.19 -2.92
N ALA A 33 -7.62 20.29 -3.08
CA ALA A 33 -9.03 20.66 -3.14
C ALA A 33 -9.53 21.25 -1.81
N MET A 34 -9.14 20.66 -0.68
CA MET A 34 -9.50 21.16 0.65
C MET A 34 -8.90 22.56 0.93
N LEU A 35 -7.72 22.85 0.40
CA LEU A 35 -7.09 24.17 0.48
C LEU A 35 -7.70 25.20 -0.48
N GLY A 36 -8.66 24.82 -1.34
CA GLY A 36 -9.23 25.68 -2.36
C GLY A 36 -8.29 26.00 -3.53
N ILE A 37 -7.11 25.36 -3.59
CA ILE A 37 -6.11 25.56 -4.65
C ILE A 37 -6.55 24.86 -5.93
N MET A 38 -7.21 23.71 -5.80
CA MET A 38 -7.66 22.91 -6.95
C MET A 38 -9.19 22.91 -7.04
N ASN A 39 -9.73 23.67 -8.01
CA ASN A 39 -11.17 23.79 -8.23
C ASN A 39 -11.64 22.97 -9.44
N ASN A 40 -11.35 21.67 -9.43
CA ASN A 40 -11.88 20.72 -10.41
C ASN A 40 -12.80 19.70 -9.72
N PRO A 41 -14.14 19.87 -9.81
CA PRO A 41 -15.10 19.01 -9.14
C PRO A 41 -15.02 17.54 -9.56
N GLY A 42 -14.64 17.28 -10.82
CA GLY A 42 -14.49 15.93 -11.36
C GLY A 42 -13.33 15.19 -10.70
N LEU A 43 -12.16 15.82 -10.61
CA LEU A 43 -10.98 15.24 -9.96
C LEU A 43 -11.20 15.03 -8.47
N TRP A 44 -11.81 15.99 -7.78
CA TRP A 44 -12.14 15.84 -6.36
C TRP A 44 -13.13 14.69 -6.11
N SER A 45 -14.21 14.62 -6.90
CA SER A 45 -15.21 13.56 -6.79
C SER A 45 -14.61 12.18 -7.07
N PHE A 46 -13.76 12.08 -8.10
CA PHE A 46 -13.05 10.85 -8.40
C PHE A 46 -12.11 10.45 -7.25
N ALA A 47 -11.22 11.35 -6.82
CA ALA A 47 -10.28 11.08 -5.74
C ALA A 47 -10.97 10.71 -4.42
N SER A 48 -12.09 11.37 -4.09
CA SER A 48 -12.87 11.11 -2.88
C SER A 48 -13.49 9.71 -2.86
N ARG A 49 -13.77 9.13 -4.04
CA ARG A 49 -14.29 7.76 -4.17
C ARG A 49 -13.17 6.75 -4.15
N ILE A 50 -12.08 6.98 -4.90
CA ILE A 50 -11.03 5.98 -5.06
C ILE A 50 -10.08 5.90 -3.86
N HIS A 51 -9.75 7.02 -3.22
CA HIS A 51 -8.77 7.07 -2.12
C HIS A 51 -9.16 6.15 -0.94
N PRO A 52 -10.39 6.20 -0.39
CA PRO A 52 -10.76 5.31 0.71
C PRO A 52 -10.78 3.83 0.28
N THR A 53 -11.27 3.52 -0.92
CA THR A 53 -11.29 2.14 -1.45
C THR A 53 -9.89 1.58 -1.61
N LEU A 54 -8.97 2.36 -2.19
CA LEU A 54 -7.57 1.97 -2.35
C LEU A 54 -6.85 1.85 -1.00
N GLY A 55 -7.21 2.68 -0.01
CA GLY A 55 -6.74 2.54 1.38
C GLY A 55 -7.13 1.19 2.01
N ILE A 56 -8.38 0.75 1.82
CA ILE A 56 -8.85 -0.56 2.29
C ILE A 56 -8.09 -1.70 1.59
N ILE A 57 -7.95 -1.62 0.26
CA ILE A 57 -7.20 -2.63 -0.52
C ILE A 57 -5.75 -2.72 -0.04
N MET A 58 -5.12 -1.56 0.20
CA MET A 58 -3.75 -1.49 0.70
C MET A 58 -3.62 -2.11 2.08
N PHE A 59 -4.58 -1.86 2.97
CA PHE A 59 -4.61 -2.47 4.30
C PHE A 59 -4.68 -4.01 4.21
N ILE A 60 -5.57 -4.55 3.37
CA ILE A 60 -5.71 -6.00 3.16
C ILE A 60 -4.40 -6.59 2.60
N LEU A 61 -3.81 -5.96 1.58
CA LEU A 61 -2.55 -6.42 1.00
C LEU A 61 -1.40 -6.31 2.01
N GLY A 62 -1.37 -5.29 2.86
CA GLY A 62 -0.42 -5.15 3.97
C GLY A 62 -0.53 -6.30 4.97
N MET A 63 -1.74 -6.72 5.33
CA MET A 63 -1.97 -7.88 6.19
C MET A 63 -1.50 -9.18 5.52
N ILE A 64 -1.82 -9.38 4.24
CA ILE A 64 -1.34 -10.53 3.45
C ILE A 64 0.20 -10.53 3.37
N HIS A 65 0.79 -9.36 3.13
CA HIS A 65 2.24 -9.18 3.08
C HIS A 65 2.87 -9.56 4.42
N LEU A 66 2.36 -9.05 5.54
CA LEU A 66 2.83 -9.41 6.88
C LEU A 66 2.77 -10.92 7.13
N ILE A 67 1.63 -11.55 6.83
CA ILE A 67 1.42 -13.00 7.06
C ILE A 67 2.39 -13.83 6.21
N THR A 68 2.52 -13.51 4.93
CA THR A 68 3.39 -14.24 3.99
C THR A 68 4.89 -14.02 4.28
N ASN A 69 5.25 -12.91 4.94
CA ASN A 69 6.63 -12.58 5.30
C ASN A 69 6.96 -12.90 6.78
N LYS A 70 5.99 -13.31 7.61
CA LYS A 70 6.14 -13.51 9.05
C LYS A 70 7.35 -14.37 9.44
N LYS A 71 7.59 -15.48 8.75
CA LYS A 71 8.74 -16.36 9.05
C LYS A 71 10.08 -15.68 8.80
N MET A 72 10.20 -14.90 7.72
CA MET A 72 11.41 -14.15 7.40
C MET A 72 11.60 -13.02 8.42
N PHE A 73 10.55 -12.25 8.69
CA PHE A 73 10.56 -11.20 9.70
C PHE A 73 10.97 -11.69 11.09
N LEU A 74 10.44 -12.84 11.54
CA LEU A 74 10.84 -13.45 12.82
C LEU A 74 12.28 -13.95 12.81
N ASN A 75 12.79 -14.45 11.68
CA ASN A 75 14.18 -14.83 11.56
C ASN A 75 15.10 -13.62 11.58
N ASP A 76 14.73 -12.53 10.91
CA ASP A 76 15.47 -11.26 10.91
C ASP A 76 15.48 -10.67 12.34
N LEU A 77 14.34 -10.69 13.04
CA LEU A 77 14.24 -10.31 14.45
C LEU A 77 15.12 -11.17 15.35
N LYS A 78 15.21 -12.47 15.10
CA LYS A 78 16.11 -13.37 15.85
C LYS A 78 17.57 -13.08 15.55
N GLN A 79 17.93 -12.75 14.30
CA GLN A 79 19.27 -12.32 13.95
C GLN A 79 19.62 -10.97 14.60
N PHE A 80 18.66 -10.05 14.68
CA PHE A 80 18.80 -8.77 15.39
C PHE A 80 18.87 -8.92 16.91
N LYS A 81 18.13 -9.88 17.49
CA LYS A 81 18.17 -10.21 18.92
C LYS A 81 19.34 -11.09 19.30
N GLY A 82 20.10 -11.59 18.32
CA GLY A 82 21.31 -12.31 18.58
C GLY A 82 21.13 -13.75 19.08
N LYS A 83 22.17 -14.58 19.24
CA LYS A 83 23.60 -14.22 19.38
C LYS A 83 23.85 -12.83 19.93
#